data_AF-A0AAV2Z003-F1
#
_entry.id   AF-A0AAV2Z003-F1
#
_cell.length_a   1.000
_cell.length_b   1.000
_cell.length_c   1.000
_cell.angle_alpha   90.00
_cell.angle_beta   90.00
_cell.angle_gamma   90.00
#
_symmetry.space_group_name_H-M   'P 1'
#
loop_
_entity.id
_entity.type
_entity.pdbx_description
1 polymer ?
#
loop_
_entity_poly.entity_id
_entity_poly.type
_entity_poly.pdbx_seq_one_letter_code
_entity_poly.pdbx_strand_id
1 'polypeptide(L)'
;MSFWTELVGDQVLTKNGLVPTAEHFKDKKVVGLYASAHWCPPCRAFTPLLSTVYDDLVEEYSDIEIVFLSSDKELDQFNEYYGEMPFVAVPYEDRQRQLDLKQKYDIFGVPILMFFDEQGERLTVDGQKLVEDCKGDVAKLHDMLTSGEELPRGDVAQYMEKLNALKKGIYPVAPSWPEFFGEELLTKSDPQSTSSLLSEKSVIGMYVGMGEHPKCKTFTPVLTAAYDGLVKANHDVEIVLVSLDREEEAFNTLRGEFAFPSLPYPSDNLKEKIFEQYLLTALPALYWFNGKGEVITHDGVKLVEDAEGDAEKLWQSLTAN
;
A
#
# COMPACT_ATOMS: atom_id res chain seq x y z
N MET A 1 6.72 22.86 -18.78
CA MET A 1 7.20 22.17 -17.57
C MET A 1 7.27 20.69 -17.93
N SER A 2 8.36 19.98 -17.62
CA SER A 2 8.47 18.56 -18.00
C SER A 2 7.51 17.72 -17.15
N PHE A 3 7.05 16.57 -17.67
CA PHE A 3 6.23 15.61 -16.89
C PHE A 3 6.90 15.27 -15.55
N TRP A 4 8.22 15.05 -15.57
CA TRP A 4 8.99 14.75 -14.37
C TRP A 4 9.04 15.90 -13.38
N THR A 5 9.12 17.15 -13.84
CA THR A 5 9.03 18.33 -12.97
C THR A 5 7.70 18.41 -12.24
N GLU A 6 6.60 18.11 -12.94
CA GLU A 6 5.27 18.05 -12.32
C GLU A 6 5.21 16.93 -11.28
N LEU A 7 5.80 15.77 -11.58
CA LEU A 7 5.72 14.57 -10.75
C LEU A 7 6.64 14.63 -9.52
N VAL A 8 7.96 14.74 -9.72
CA VAL A 8 8.97 14.64 -8.64
C VAL A 8 9.49 16.00 -8.15
N GLY A 9 9.03 17.10 -8.75
CA GLY A 9 9.30 18.47 -8.32
C GLY A 9 10.35 19.17 -9.16
N ASP A 10 10.63 20.43 -8.85
CA ASP A 10 11.60 21.23 -9.59
C ASP A 10 13.04 20.72 -9.43
N GLN A 11 13.32 20.03 -8.33
CA GLN A 11 14.63 19.46 -8.03
C GLN A 11 14.53 18.03 -7.51
N VAL A 12 15.51 17.21 -7.87
CA VAL A 12 15.75 15.89 -7.27
C VAL A 12 17.05 15.89 -6.49
N LEU A 13 17.10 15.07 -5.45
CA LEU A 13 18.30 14.88 -4.64
C LEU A 13 19.19 13.82 -5.29
N THR A 14 20.39 14.21 -5.69
CA THR A 14 21.46 13.30 -6.14
C THR A 14 22.46 13.08 -5.01
N LYS A 15 23.46 12.22 -5.24
CA LYS A 15 24.60 12.07 -4.31
C LYS A 15 25.47 13.32 -4.19
N ASN A 16 25.36 14.25 -5.14
CA ASN A 16 26.08 15.52 -5.15
C ASN A 16 25.20 16.72 -4.76
N GLY A 17 23.99 16.46 -4.23
CA GLY A 17 23.03 17.48 -3.83
C GLY A 17 21.87 17.66 -4.82
N LEU A 18 21.11 18.73 -4.64
CA LEU A 18 19.91 19.03 -5.42
C LEU A 18 20.27 19.50 -6.84
N VAL A 19 19.62 18.92 -7.84
CA VAL A 19 19.77 19.31 -9.25
C VAL A 19 18.40 19.58 -9.89
N PRO A 20 18.30 20.43 -10.92
CA PRO A 20 17.04 20.67 -11.62
C PRO A 20 16.52 19.39 -12.28
N THR A 21 15.28 19.00 -11.96
CA THR A 21 14.62 17.80 -12.49
C THR A 21 14.58 17.80 -14.01
N ALA A 22 14.19 18.92 -14.63
CA ALA A 22 14.09 19.01 -16.08
C ALA A 22 15.42 18.75 -16.79
N GLU A 23 16.56 19.10 -16.17
CA GLU A 23 17.89 18.87 -16.74
C GLU A 23 18.36 17.43 -16.50
N HIS A 24 18.08 16.86 -15.32
CA HIS A 24 18.48 15.50 -14.95
C HIS A 24 17.78 14.44 -15.81
N PHE A 25 16.48 14.63 -16.10
CA PHE A 25 15.67 13.63 -16.81
C PHE A 25 15.58 13.86 -18.33
N LYS A 26 16.23 14.88 -18.90
CA LYS A 26 16.03 15.26 -20.32
C LYS A 26 16.37 14.18 -21.35
N ASP A 27 17.33 13.30 -21.02
CA ASP A 27 17.83 12.24 -21.90
C ASP A 27 17.41 10.84 -21.40
N LYS A 28 16.50 10.78 -20.42
CA LYS A 28 16.03 9.52 -19.83
C LYS A 28 14.82 9.01 -20.59
N LYS A 29 14.95 7.83 -21.19
CA LYS A 29 13.86 7.10 -21.85
C LYS A 29 12.99 6.33 -20.87
N VAL A 30 13.59 5.86 -19.78
CA VAL A 30 12.89 5.08 -18.75
C VAL A 30 13.23 5.61 -17.37
N VAL A 31 12.21 5.80 -16.55
CA VAL A 31 12.38 6.21 -15.16
C VAL A 31 11.62 5.26 -14.25
N GLY A 32 12.32 4.70 -13.27
CA GLY A 32 11.74 3.90 -12.21
C GLY A 32 11.34 4.76 -11.00
N LEU A 33 10.12 4.63 -10.50
CA LEU A 33 9.75 5.13 -9.17
C LEU A 33 9.84 3.98 -8.17
N TYR A 34 10.78 4.09 -7.24
CA TYR A 34 11.02 3.09 -6.21
C TYR A 34 10.52 3.57 -4.85
N ALA A 35 9.34 3.12 -4.44
CA ALA A 35 8.81 3.35 -3.11
C ALA A 35 9.38 2.32 -2.13
N SER A 36 10.09 2.79 -1.10
CA SER A 36 10.78 1.92 -0.15
C SER A 36 10.94 2.55 1.23
N ALA A 37 11.44 1.80 2.21
CA ALA A 37 11.68 2.29 3.56
C ALA A 37 12.72 1.45 4.32
N HIS A 38 13.53 2.11 5.14
CA HIS A 38 14.57 1.48 5.94
C HIS A 38 14.01 0.49 6.95
N TRP A 39 12.91 0.84 7.61
CA TRP A 39 12.27 0.00 8.64
C TRP A 39 11.64 -1.28 8.08
N CYS A 40 11.40 -1.36 6.76
CA CYS A 40 10.70 -2.46 6.13
C CYS A 40 11.64 -3.64 5.75
N PRO A 41 11.48 -4.85 6.32
CA PRO A 41 12.36 -5.99 6.02
C PRO A 41 12.44 -6.40 4.53
N PRO A 42 11.34 -6.57 3.77
CA PRO A 42 11.44 -6.90 2.35
C PRO A 42 12.12 -5.78 1.53
N CYS A 43 11.97 -4.51 1.92
CA CYS A 43 12.70 -3.40 1.32
C CYS A 43 14.23 -3.56 1.49
N ARG A 44 14.68 -3.86 2.71
CA ARG A 44 16.11 -4.10 2.98
C ARG A 44 16.66 -5.33 2.27
N ALA A 45 15.82 -6.31 1.93
CA ALA A 45 16.22 -7.46 1.13
C ALA A 45 16.36 -7.12 -0.37
N PHE A 46 15.44 -6.30 -0.91
CA PHE A 46 15.41 -5.98 -2.34
C PHE A 46 16.36 -4.85 -2.74
N THR A 47 16.54 -3.81 -1.90
CA THR A 47 17.36 -2.64 -2.25
C THR A 47 18.79 -2.98 -2.66
N PRO A 48 19.55 -3.87 -1.97
CA PRO A 48 20.89 -4.22 -2.41
C PRO A 48 20.93 -4.82 -3.81
N LEU A 49 19.95 -5.68 -4.15
CA LEU A 49 19.83 -6.25 -5.49
C LEU A 49 19.55 -5.15 -6.52
N LEU A 50 18.60 -4.25 -6.24
CA LEU A 50 18.26 -3.16 -7.14
C LEU A 50 19.45 -2.22 -7.35
N SER A 51 20.19 -1.88 -6.29
CA SER A 51 21.40 -1.04 -6.36
C SER A 51 22.44 -1.66 -7.30
N THR A 52 22.76 -2.94 -7.13
CA THR A 52 23.72 -3.64 -8.01
C THR A 52 23.26 -3.66 -9.46
N VAL A 53 21.99 -4.03 -9.71
CA VAL A 53 21.46 -4.05 -11.08
C VAL A 53 21.45 -2.66 -11.69
N TYR A 54 21.13 -1.62 -10.91
CA TYR A 54 21.14 -0.24 -11.40
C TYR A 54 22.55 0.21 -11.79
N ASP A 55 23.56 -0.05 -10.94
CA ASP A 55 24.95 0.32 -11.24
C ASP A 55 25.42 -0.32 -12.56
N ASP A 56 25.21 -1.63 -12.71
CA ASP A 56 25.55 -2.36 -13.94
C ASP A 56 24.76 -1.81 -15.16
N LEU A 57 23.49 -1.48 -14.96
CA LEU A 57 22.61 -0.98 -16.02
C LEU A 57 23.06 0.40 -16.54
N VAL A 58 23.42 1.33 -15.66
CA VAL A 58 23.80 2.69 -16.06
C VAL A 58 25.24 2.79 -16.56
N GLU A 59 26.09 1.79 -16.29
CA GLU A 59 27.40 1.66 -16.96
C GLU A 59 27.24 1.40 -18.47
N GLU A 60 26.22 0.65 -18.88
CA GLU A 60 25.94 0.33 -20.28
C GLU A 60 24.92 1.27 -20.94
N TYR A 61 23.91 1.72 -20.18
CA TYR A 61 22.74 2.44 -20.69
C TYR A 61 22.43 3.68 -19.84
N SER A 62 22.80 4.86 -20.36
CA SER A 62 22.61 6.13 -19.65
C SER A 62 21.19 6.70 -19.73
N ASP A 63 20.30 6.09 -20.52
CA ASP A 63 18.92 6.54 -20.74
C ASP A 63 17.91 5.97 -19.73
N ILE A 64 18.39 5.35 -18.65
CA ILE A 64 17.56 4.88 -17.52
C ILE A 64 17.93 5.65 -16.23
N GLU A 65 16.94 5.87 -15.37
CA GLU A 65 17.12 6.45 -14.03
C GLU A 65 16.14 5.82 -13.02
N ILE A 66 16.47 5.82 -11.73
CA ILE A 66 15.56 5.43 -10.65
C ILE A 66 15.41 6.60 -9.66
N VAL A 67 14.19 6.85 -9.21
CA VAL A 67 13.87 7.85 -8.20
C VAL A 67 13.32 7.16 -6.96
N PHE A 68 14.03 7.31 -5.85
CA PHE A 68 13.59 6.86 -4.54
C PHE A 68 12.45 7.75 -4.01
N LEU A 69 11.37 7.08 -3.59
CA LEU A 69 10.25 7.64 -2.83
C LEU A 69 10.28 7.02 -1.41
N SER A 70 10.79 7.76 -0.46
CA SER A 70 10.94 7.30 0.92
C SER A 70 9.61 7.20 1.65
N SER A 71 9.46 6.12 2.43
CA SER A 71 8.43 5.99 3.47
C SER A 71 9.04 6.00 4.87
N ASP A 72 10.28 6.47 5.01
CA ASP A 72 10.92 6.69 6.30
C ASP A 72 10.26 7.86 7.03
N LYS A 73 10.23 7.78 8.36
CA LYS A 73 9.57 8.77 9.23
C LYS A 73 10.50 9.88 9.69
N GLU A 74 11.78 9.56 9.77
CA GLU A 74 12.81 10.46 10.26
C GLU A 74 13.88 10.69 9.20
N LEU A 75 14.42 11.91 9.17
CA LEU A 75 15.45 12.31 8.21
C LEU A 75 16.70 11.44 8.33
N ASP A 76 17.07 11.02 9.55
CA ASP A 76 18.25 10.16 9.76
C ASP A 76 18.06 8.76 9.15
N GLN A 77 16.85 8.19 9.26
CA GLN A 77 16.51 6.90 8.63
C GLN A 77 16.57 7.01 7.11
N PHE A 78 16.03 8.11 6.56
CA PHE A 78 16.13 8.41 5.15
C PHE A 78 17.59 8.51 4.71
N ASN A 79 18.41 9.29 5.42
CA ASN A 79 19.80 9.53 5.06
C ASN A 79 20.63 8.24 5.10
N GLU A 80 20.47 7.42 6.13
CA GLU A 80 21.15 6.13 6.25
C GLU A 80 20.79 5.22 5.07
N TYR A 81 19.49 5.05 4.81
CA TYR A 81 19.02 4.11 3.81
C TYR A 81 19.23 4.58 2.37
N TYR A 82 18.98 5.87 2.09
CA TYR A 82 19.33 6.46 0.81
C TYR A 82 20.85 6.39 0.57
N GLY A 83 21.67 6.43 1.62
CA GLY A 83 23.12 6.24 1.55
C GLY A 83 23.54 4.90 0.91
N GLU A 84 22.68 3.87 0.97
CA GLU A 84 22.92 2.54 0.38
C GLU A 84 22.51 2.43 -1.10
N MET A 85 21.85 3.46 -1.64
CA MET A 85 21.30 3.47 -3.00
C MET A 85 22.21 4.27 -3.93
N PRO A 86 22.45 3.89 -5.20
CA PRO A 86 23.25 4.68 -6.14
C PRO A 86 22.45 5.75 -6.91
N PHE A 87 21.13 5.59 -6.97
CA PHE A 87 20.21 6.43 -7.75
C PHE A 87 19.71 7.67 -6.99
N VAL A 88 18.84 8.47 -7.61
CA VAL A 88 18.37 9.76 -7.06
C VAL A 88 17.14 9.58 -6.15
N ALA A 89 16.76 10.64 -5.42
CA ALA A 89 15.58 10.66 -4.56
C ALA A 89 14.72 11.92 -4.75
N VAL A 90 13.44 11.82 -4.43
CA VAL A 90 12.66 13.02 -4.07
C VAL A 90 13.21 13.56 -2.76
N PRO A 91 13.47 14.88 -2.63
CA PRO A 91 13.96 15.47 -1.39
C PRO A 91 13.09 15.07 -0.20
N TYR A 92 13.72 14.70 0.92
CA TYR A 92 13.02 14.20 2.09
C TYR A 92 11.98 15.20 2.60
N GLU A 93 12.30 16.49 2.54
CA GLU A 93 11.45 17.59 2.99
C GLU A 93 10.17 17.74 2.17
N ASP A 94 10.14 17.27 0.91
CA ASP A 94 8.95 17.29 0.05
C ASP A 94 8.01 16.11 0.36
N ARG A 95 7.61 16.02 1.63
CA ARG A 95 6.75 14.94 2.16
C ARG A 95 5.40 14.88 1.47
N GLN A 96 4.81 16.04 1.21
CA GLN A 96 3.49 16.13 0.58
C GLN A 96 3.52 15.53 -0.82
N ARG A 97 4.53 15.87 -1.63
CA ARG A 97 4.69 15.28 -2.96
C ARG A 97 4.89 13.78 -2.91
N GLN A 98 5.72 13.27 -1.99
CA GLN A 98 5.90 11.82 -1.85
C GLN A 98 4.58 11.12 -1.49
N LEU A 99 3.74 11.72 -0.65
CA LEU A 99 2.40 11.21 -0.33
C LEU A 99 1.46 11.27 -1.54
N ASP A 100 1.46 12.37 -2.28
CA ASP A 100 0.60 12.55 -3.46
C ASP A 100 0.99 11.59 -4.59
N LEU A 101 2.28 11.33 -4.79
CA LEU A 101 2.76 10.32 -5.72
C LEU A 101 2.33 8.91 -5.33
N LYS A 102 2.45 8.57 -4.05
CA LYS A 102 2.00 7.28 -3.54
C LYS A 102 0.51 7.11 -3.76
N GLN A 103 -0.30 8.12 -3.48
CA GLN A 103 -1.74 8.06 -3.73
C GLN A 103 -2.07 7.99 -5.23
N LYS A 104 -1.44 8.83 -6.06
CA LYS A 104 -1.68 8.89 -7.51
C LYS A 104 -1.48 7.53 -8.18
N TYR A 105 -0.53 6.75 -7.68
CA TYR A 105 -0.19 5.45 -8.23
C TYR A 105 -0.61 4.26 -7.35
N ASP A 106 -1.51 4.48 -6.38
CA ASP A 106 -2.03 3.45 -5.49
C ASP A 106 -0.94 2.67 -4.74
N ILE A 107 0.16 3.33 -4.38
CA ILE A 107 1.25 2.79 -3.57
C ILE A 107 0.85 2.87 -2.09
N PHE A 108 0.25 1.80 -1.60
CA PHE A 108 -0.15 1.71 -0.20
C PHE A 108 0.84 0.94 0.69
N GLY A 109 1.87 0.36 0.10
CA GLY A 109 2.84 -0.51 0.77
C GLY A 109 4.19 -0.47 0.08
N VAL A 110 5.21 -1.03 0.74
CA VAL A 110 6.60 -1.05 0.26
C VAL A 110 7.23 -2.43 0.46
N PRO A 111 8.17 -2.85 -0.41
CA PRO A 111 8.70 -2.09 -1.53
C PRO A 111 7.73 -2.12 -2.73
N ILE A 112 7.72 -1.07 -3.56
CA ILE A 112 7.11 -1.07 -4.90
C ILE A 112 8.08 -0.41 -5.88
N LEU A 113 8.29 -1.01 -7.05
CA LEU A 113 9.06 -0.42 -8.15
C LEU A 113 8.18 -0.39 -9.40
N MET A 114 7.94 0.81 -9.93
CA MET A 114 7.18 1.01 -11.17
C MET A 114 8.08 1.67 -12.21
N PHE A 115 7.99 1.27 -13.46
CA PHE A 115 8.71 1.92 -14.56
C PHE A 115 7.76 2.70 -15.46
N PHE A 116 8.25 3.83 -15.97
CA PHE A 116 7.55 4.73 -16.87
C PHE A 116 8.45 5.08 -18.05
N ASP A 117 7.84 5.40 -19.19
CA ASP A 117 8.56 5.91 -20.35
C ASP A 117 8.83 7.43 -20.26
N GLU A 118 9.49 7.99 -21.29
CA GLU A 118 9.82 9.41 -21.38
C GLU A 118 8.58 10.33 -21.48
N GLN A 119 7.43 9.79 -21.91
CA GLN A 119 6.15 10.50 -21.93
C GLN A 119 5.43 10.47 -20.58
N GLY A 120 5.88 9.64 -19.65
CA GLY A 120 5.27 9.45 -18.34
C GLY A 120 4.18 8.40 -18.30
N GLU A 121 4.04 7.59 -19.36
CA GLU A 121 3.13 6.44 -19.37
C GLU A 121 3.76 5.28 -18.60
N ARG A 122 2.92 4.58 -17.83
CA ARG A 122 3.38 3.50 -16.96
C ARG A 122 3.61 2.22 -17.76
N LEU A 123 4.87 1.78 -17.81
CA LEU A 123 5.30 0.53 -18.45
C LEU A 123 4.92 -0.68 -17.59
N THR A 124 5.20 -0.64 -16.28
CA THR A 124 4.85 -1.72 -15.35
C THR A 124 4.72 -1.24 -13.91
N VAL A 125 3.89 -1.93 -13.13
CA VAL A 125 3.79 -1.79 -11.67
C VAL A 125 4.62 -2.83 -10.91
N ASP A 126 5.13 -3.85 -11.60
CA ASP A 126 5.84 -5.00 -11.02
C ASP A 126 7.31 -5.01 -11.45
N GLY A 127 7.96 -3.85 -11.30
CA GLY A 127 9.36 -3.67 -11.66
C GLY A 127 10.30 -4.53 -10.83
N GLN A 128 9.92 -4.91 -9.60
CA GLN A 128 10.71 -5.80 -8.75
C GLN A 128 10.88 -7.17 -9.39
N LYS A 129 9.74 -7.79 -9.75
CA LYS A 129 9.74 -9.08 -10.43
C LYS A 129 10.49 -9.01 -11.74
N LEU A 130 10.33 -7.92 -12.50
CA LEU A 130 11.06 -7.71 -13.74
C LEU A 130 12.58 -7.76 -13.52
N VAL A 131 13.08 -7.03 -12.52
CA VAL A 131 14.49 -7.02 -12.12
C VAL A 131 14.95 -8.42 -11.68
N GLU A 132 14.17 -9.10 -10.82
CA GLU A 132 14.46 -10.45 -10.34
C GLU A 132 14.50 -11.50 -11.46
N ASP A 133 13.55 -11.45 -12.39
CA ASP A 133 13.42 -12.38 -13.52
C ASP A 133 14.53 -12.19 -14.56
N CYS A 134 15.14 -11.00 -14.62
CA CYS A 134 16.32 -10.73 -15.44
C CYS A 134 17.60 -11.30 -14.83
N LYS A 135 17.64 -11.60 -13.52
CA LYS A 135 18.76 -12.26 -12.84
C LYS A 135 20.13 -11.59 -13.11
N GLY A 136 20.14 -10.25 -13.15
CA GLY A 136 21.34 -9.45 -13.44
C GLY A 136 21.67 -9.26 -14.93
N ASP A 137 20.85 -9.77 -15.85
CA ASP A 137 20.98 -9.48 -17.29
C ASP A 137 20.43 -8.08 -17.59
N VAL A 138 21.31 -7.07 -17.51
CA VAL A 138 20.96 -5.66 -17.68
C VAL A 138 20.58 -5.30 -19.11
N ALA A 139 21.17 -5.97 -20.12
CA ALA A 139 20.80 -5.79 -21.52
C ALA A 139 19.36 -6.27 -21.76
N LYS A 140 19.01 -7.45 -21.23
CA LYS A 140 17.63 -7.95 -21.30
C LYS A 140 16.65 -7.01 -20.58
N LEU A 141 17.00 -6.51 -19.39
CA LEU A 141 16.16 -5.56 -18.66
C LEU A 141 15.93 -4.27 -19.47
N HIS A 142 17.00 -3.71 -20.05
CA HIS A 142 16.94 -2.52 -20.91
C HIS A 142 16.05 -2.73 -22.13
N ASP A 143 16.25 -3.83 -22.86
CA ASP A 143 15.46 -4.18 -24.03
C ASP A 143 13.97 -4.33 -23.68
N MET A 144 13.65 -4.99 -22.57
CA MET A 144 12.27 -5.13 -22.10
C MET A 144 11.64 -3.76 -21.78
N LEU A 145 12.38 -2.85 -21.17
CA LEU A 145 11.89 -1.53 -20.79
C LEU A 145 11.79 -0.54 -21.97
N THR A 146 12.53 -0.75 -23.06
CA THR A 146 12.64 0.22 -24.16
C THR A 146 12.08 -0.24 -25.50
N SER A 147 11.84 -1.54 -25.69
CA SER A 147 11.37 -2.11 -26.98
C SER A 147 9.95 -1.66 -27.39
N GLY A 148 9.15 -1.15 -26.45
CA GLY A 148 7.74 -0.82 -26.67
C GLY A 148 6.83 -2.05 -26.81
N GLU A 149 7.37 -3.25 -26.60
CA GLU A 149 6.57 -4.46 -26.48
C GLU A 149 5.81 -4.46 -25.16
N GLU A 150 4.61 -5.05 -25.15
CA GLU A 150 3.83 -5.17 -23.93
C GLU A 150 4.61 -6.05 -22.95
N LEU A 151 5.06 -5.45 -21.84
CA LEU A 151 5.76 -6.18 -20.80
C LEU A 151 4.88 -7.33 -20.31
N PRO A 152 5.48 -8.48 -19.93
CA PRO A 152 4.73 -9.56 -19.31
C PRO A 152 3.95 -8.95 -18.16
N ARG A 153 2.62 -8.94 -18.24
CA ARG A 153 1.80 -8.53 -17.12
C ARG A 153 2.13 -9.49 -16.00
N GLY A 154 2.94 -9.03 -15.04
CA GLY A 154 3.05 -9.69 -13.75
C GLY A 154 1.63 -9.91 -13.31
N ASP A 155 1.24 -11.17 -13.12
CA ASP A 155 -0.10 -11.47 -12.69
C ASP A 155 -0.25 -10.81 -11.31
N VAL A 156 -0.98 -9.69 -11.28
CA VAL A 156 -1.20 -8.92 -10.06
C VAL A 156 -1.79 -9.83 -9.00
N ALA A 157 -2.58 -10.84 -9.37
CA ALA A 157 -3.08 -11.82 -8.43
C ALA A 157 -1.94 -12.69 -7.86
N GLN A 158 -0.99 -13.12 -8.68
CA GLN A 158 0.17 -13.90 -8.24
C GLN A 158 1.15 -13.08 -7.38
N TYR A 159 1.36 -11.80 -7.70
CA TYR A 159 2.15 -10.88 -6.86
C TYR A 159 1.47 -10.67 -5.50
N MET A 160 0.17 -10.38 -5.50
CA MET A 160 -0.61 -10.22 -4.28
C MET A 160 -0.67 -11.52 -3.47
N GLU A 161 -0.71 -12.69 -4.12
CA GLU A 161 -0.64 -13.99 -3.46
C GLU A 161 0.71 -14.24 -2.77
N LYS A 162 1.84 -13.93 -3.44
CA LYS A 162 3.18 -14.02 -2.84
C LYS A 162 3.38 -13.04 -1.70
N LEU A 163 2.93 -11.79 -1.85
CA LEU A 163 2.94 -10.81 -0.76
C LEU A 163 2.08 -11.28 0.41
N ASN A 164 0.88 -11.81 0.15
CA ASN A 164 0.03 -12.37 1.20
C ASN A 164 0.70 -13.57 1.90
N ALA A 165 1.44 -14.40 1.17
CA ALA A 165 2.23 -15.48 1.76
C ALA A 165 3.39 -14.97 2.65
N LEU A 166 4.07 -13.90 2.25
CA LEU A 166 5.09 -13.24 3.07
C LEU A 166 4.48 -12.58 4.32
N LYS A 167 3.32 -11.93 4.20
CA LYS A 167 2.59 -11.29 5.33
C LYS A 167 2.18 -12.29 6.41
N LYS A 168 1.78 -13.52 6.02
CA LYS A 168 1.44 -14.61 6.96
C LYS A 168 2.55 -14.98 7.95
N GLY A 169 3.81 -14.66 7.64
CA GLY A 169 4.97 -15.06 8.46
C GLY A 169 5.45 -14.04 9.48
N ILE A 170 5.02 -12.77 9.41
CA ILE A 170 5.72 -11.69 10.14
C ILE A 170 4.93 -11.21 11.37
N TYR A 171 3.59 -11.23 11.38
CA TYR A 171 2.81 -10.73 12.53
C TYR A 171 1.52 -11.51 12.75
N PRO A 172 1.55 -12.64 13.49
CA PRO A 172 0.41 -13.55 13.60
C PRO A 172 -0.73 -13.06 14.49
N VAL A 173 -0.53 -12.00 15.29
CA VAL A 173 -1.51 -11.54 16.30
C VAL A 173 -1.49 -10.01 16.43
N ALA A 174 -2.67 -9.38 16.37
CA ALA A 174 -2.85 -8.00 16.82
C ALA A 174 -2.60 -7.92 18.33
N PRO A 175 -1.87 -6.92 18.84
CA PRO A 175 -1.40 -6.94 20.23
C PRO A 175 -2.59 -6.87 21.21
N SER A 176 -3.38 -5.79 21.15
CA SER A 176 -4.69 -5.66 21.76
C SER A 176 -5.55 -4.70 20.92
N TRP A 177 -6.88 -4.78 21.03
CA TRP A 177 -7.76 -3.92 20.23
C TRP A 177 -7.53 -2.41 20.45
N PRO A 178 -7.34 -1.91 21.69
CA PRO A 178 -7.02 -0.50 21.90
C PRO A 178 -5.64 -0.09 21.38
N GLU A 179 -4.62 -0.95 21.50
CA GLU A 179 -3.31 -0.65 20.91
C GLU A 179 -3.36 -0.64 19.38
N PHE A 180 -4.27 -1.42 18.80
CA PHE A 180 -4.41 -1.58 17.35
C PHE A 180 -5.27 -0.49 16.71
N PHE A 181 -6.46 -0.21 17.26
CA PHE A 181 -7.41 0.76 16.73
C PHE A 181 -7.51 2.08 17.52
N GLY A 182 -6.71 2.25 18.58
CA GLY A 182 -6.85 3.35 19.52
C GLY A 182 -7.90 3.09 20.60
N GLU A 183 -7.94 3.94 21.62
CA GLU A 183 -8.79 3.75 22.81
C GLU A 183 -10.30 3.87 22.55
N GLU A 184 -10.67 4.65 21.53
CA GLU A 184 -12.06 4.96 21.20
C GLU A 184 -12.35 4.80 19.71
N LEU A 185 -13.53 4.25 19.42
CA LEU A 185 -14.09 4.12 18.08
C LEU A 185 -15.34 4.97 17.94
N LEU A 186 -15.54 5.56 16.77
CA LEU A 186 -16.75 6.31 16.48
C LEU A 186 -17.85 5.34 16.05
N THR A 187 -18.97 5.29 16.78
CA THR A 187 -20.20 4.59 16.37
C THR A 187 -21.23 5.59 15.82
N LYS A 188 -22.34 5.16 15.22
CA LYS A 188 -23.35 6.10 14.68
C LYS A 188 -23.92 7.10 15.69
N SER A 189 -23.97 6.74 16.98
CA SER A 189 -24.47 7.63 18.02
C SER A 189 -23.34 8.44 18.64
N ASP A 190 -22.47 7.78 19.38
CA ASP A 190 -21.42 8.38 20.20
C ASP A 190 -20.12 7.57 20.10
N PRO A 191 -18.95 8.17 20.38
CA PRO A 191 -17.72 7.43 20.60
C PRO A 191 -17.91 6.37 21.70
N GLN A 192 -17.32 5.19 21.48
CA GLN A 192 -17.31 4.10 22.46
C GLN A 192 -15.89 3.58 22.66
N SER A 193 -15.61 3.08 23.86
CA SER A 193 -14.32 2.43 24.13
C SER A 193 -14.14 1.21 23.24
N THR A 194 -12.99 1.14 22.56
CA THR A 194 -12.60 0.02 21.69
C THR A 194 -12.66 -1.32 22.42
N SER A 195 -12.19 -1.35 23.68
CA SER A 195 -12.20 -2.54 24.51
C SER A 195 -13.62 -3.08 24.74
N SER A 196 -14.57 -2.19 25.06
CA SER A 196 -15.95 -2.56 25.33
C SER A 196 -16.67 -3.02 24.06
N LEU A 197 -16.34 -2.42 22.92
CA LEU A 197 -16.99 -2.73 21.65
C LEU A 197 -16.52 -4.07 21.06
N LEU A 198 -15.23 -4.39 21.20
CA LEU A 198 -14.60 -5.50 20.47
C LEU A 198 -14.27 -6.74 21.34
N SER A 199 -14.20 -6.63 22.67
CA SER A 199 -13.72 -7.73 23.53
C SER A 199 -14.56 -9.01 23.50
N GLU A 200 -15.85 -8.91 23.21
CA GLU A 200 -16.77 -10.06 23.14
C GLU A 200 -16.98 -10.61 21.72
N LYS A 201 -16.28 -10.07 20.71
CA LYS A 201 -16.47 -10.47 19.32
C LYS A 201 -15.57 -11.65 18.97
N SER A 202 -16.14 -12.73 18.42
CA SER A 202 -15.36 -13.86 17.90
C SER A 202 -14.66 -13.54 16.59
N VAL A 203 -15.22 -12.63 15.78
CA VAL A 203 -14.64 -12.21 14.50
C VAL A 203 -14.66 -10.70 14.36
N ILE A 204 -13.53 -10.12 13.99
CA ILE A 204 -13.37 -8.68 13.81
C ILE A 204 -12.78 -8.40 12.43
N GLY A 205 -13.42 -7.51 11.67
CA GLY A 205 -12.95 -7.06 10.37
C GLY A 205 -12.27 -5.70 10.47
N MET A 206 -11.16 -5.50 9.77
CA MET A 206 -10.56 -4.19 9.51
C MET A 206 -10.79 -3.82 8.06
N TYR A 207 -11.71 -2.89 7.81
CA TYR A 207 -12.00 -2.40 6.46
C TYR A 207 -11.23 -1.11 6.19
N VAL A 208 -10.30 -1.16 5.24
CA VAL A 208 -9.57 0.02 4.77
C VAL A 208 -10.18 0.49 3.45
N GLY A 209 -10.73 1.70 3.46
CA GLY A 209 -11.52 2.24 2.36
C GLY A 209 -11.36 3.74 2.18
N MET A 210 -11.80 4.24 1.02
CA MET A 210 -11.79 5.66 0.66
C MET A 210 -13.05 5.95 -0.15
N GLY A 211 -13.82 6.96 0.23
CA GLY A 211 -15.15 7.23 -0.32
C GLY A 211 -15.11 7.47 -1.82
N GLU A 212 -14.11 8.21 -2.29
CA GLU A 212 -13.97 8.55 -3.71
C GLU A 212 -13.29 7.46 -4.57
N HIS A 213 -12.78 6.39 -3.96
CA HIS A 213 -12.11 5.33 -4.73
C HIS A 213 -13.12 4.45 -5.50
N PRO A 214 -13.00 4.28 -6.83
CA PRO A 214 -14.00 3.58 -7.64
C PRO A 214 -14.29 2.13 -7.18
N LYS A 215 -13.25 1.38 -6.79
CA LYS A 215 -13.45 0.01 -6.28
C LYS A 215 -14.12 0.00 -4.90
N CYS A 216 -13.84 1.00 -4.05
CA CYS A 216 -14.50 1.13 -2.75
C CYS A 216 -15.99 1.45 -2.94
N LYS A 217 -16.34 2.36 -3.86
CA LYS A 217 -17.74 2.65 -4.22
C LYS A 217 -18.51 1.41 -4.67
N THR A 218 -17.83 0.45 -5.30
CA THR A 218 -18.44 -0.81 -5.74
C THR A 218 -18.56 -1.82 -4.60
N PHE A 219 -17.54 -1.94 -3.76
CA PHE A 219 -17.46 -2.96 -2.71
C PHE A 219 -18.15 -2.58 -1.39
N THR A 220 -18.11 -1.31 -0.97
CA THR A 220 -18.71 -0.87 0.31
C THR A 220 -20.17 -1.35 0.45
N PRO A 221 -21.07 -1.21 -0.54
CA PRO A 221 -22.44 -1.71 -0.42
C PRO A 221 -22.53 -3.23 -0.24
N VAL A 222 -21.62 -3.99 -0.86
CA VAL A 222 -21.54 -5.46 -0.73
C VAL A 222 -21.13 -5.82 0.70
N LEU A 223 -20.11 -5.15 1.23
CA LEU A 223 -19.66 -5.34 2.61
C LEU A 223 -20.73 -4.98 3.63
N THR A 224 -21.45 -3.87 3.42
CA THR A 224 -22.55 -3.46 4.30
C THR A 224 -23.66 -4.50 4.34
N ALA A 225 -24.09 -5.01 3.19
CA ALA A 225 -25.11 -6.06 3.14
C ALA A 225 -24.67 -7.35 3.83
N ALA A 226 -23.40 -7.75 3.65
CA ALA A 226 -22.82 -8.91 4.31
C ALA A 226 -22.78 -8.75 5.84
N TYR A 227 -22.32 -7.59 6.32
CA TYR A 227 -22.28 -7.24 7.74
C TYR A 227 -23.68 -7.25 8.36
N ASP A 228 -24.65 -6.58 7.72
CA ASP A 228 -26.03 -6.53 8.20
C ASP A 228 -26.64 -7.95 8.27
N GLY A 229 -26.31 -8.81 7.31
CA GLY A 229 -26.69 -10.22 7.31
C GLY A 229 -26.14 -10.99 8.51
N LEU A 230 -24.84 -10.83 8.80
CA LEU A 230 -24.18 -11.48 9.95
C LEU A 230 -24.78 -11.00 11.29
N VAL A 231 -24.96 -9.69 11.44
CA VAL A 231 -25.57 -9.10 12.65
C VAL A 231 -27.01 -9.59 12.83
N LYS A 232 -27.80 -9.65 11.74
CA LYS A 232 -29.17 -10.16 11.78
C LYS A 232 -29.24 -11.64 12.13
N ALA A 233 -28.24 -12.43 11.76
CA ALA A 233 -28.08 -13.83 12.14
C ALA A 233 -27.58 -14.00 13.60
N ASN A 234 -27.34 -12.90 14.33
CA ASN A 234 -26.87 -12.88 15.71
C ASN A 234 -25.47 -13.49 15.88
N HIS A 235 -24.62 -13.36 14.86
CA HIS A 235 -23.20 -13.67 14.95
C HIS A 235 -22.45 -12.55 15.68
N ASP A 236 -21.47 -12.94 16.49
CA ASP A 236 -20.63 -12.04 17.28
C ASP A 236 -19.47 -11.48 16.45
N VAL A 237 -19.85 -10.68 15.44
CA VAL A 237 -18.96 -9.98 14.52
C VAL A 237 -18.93 -8.48 14.78
N GLU A 238 -17.82 -7.84 14.43
CA GLU A 238 -17.75 -6.39 14.23
C GLU A 238 -16.81 -6.03 13.07
N ILE A 239 -17.01 -4.89 12.41
CA ILE A 239 -16.07 -4.33 11.43
C ILE A 239 -15.61 -2.95 11.90
N VAL A 240 -14.35 -2.59 11.70
CA VAL A 240 -13.84 -1.23 11.96
C VAL A 240 -13.36 -0.62 10.66
N LEU A 241 -13.93 0.54 10.29
CA LEU A 241 -13.46 1.35 9.17
C LEU A 241 -12.16 2.08 9.54
N VAL A 242 -11.15 1.90 8.70
CA VAL A 242 -9.93 2.72 8.60
C VAL A 242 -10.04 3.53 7.31
N SER A 243 -10.61 4.73 7.39
CA SER A 243 -10.82 5.58 6.20
C SER A 243 -9.51 6.26 5.77
N LEU A 244 -9.25 6.28 4.47
CA LEU A 244 -8.14 7.02 3.85
C LEU A 244 -8.57 8.37 3.28
N ASP A 245 -9.82 8.78 3.54
CA ASP A 245 -10.29 10.10 3.13
C ASP A 245 -9.49 11.19 3.85
N ARG A 246 -9.01 12.16 3.07
CA ARG A 246 -8.21 13.31 3.54
C ARG A 246 -9.06 14.50 3.96
N GLU A 247 -10.33 14.51 3.57
CA GLU A 247 -11.29 15.56 3.88
C GLU A 247 -12.32 15.01 4.87
N GLU A 248 -12.58 15.75 5.94
CA GLU A 248 -13.52 15.33 6.99
C GLU A 248 -14.93 15.11 6.43
N GLU A 249 -15.33 15.89 5.43
CA GLU A 249 -16.63 15.74 4.76
C GLU A 249 -16.72 14.42 3.98
N ALA A 250 -15.66 14.04 3.26
CA ALA A 250 -15.60 12.77 2.55
C ALA A 250 -15.59 11.59 3.52
N PHE A 251 -14.81 11.69 4.61
CA PHE A 251 -14.81 10.74 5.72
C PHE A 251 -16.22 10.54 6.30
N ASN A 252 -16.90 11.63 6.64
CA ASN A 252 -18.24 11.60 7.24
C ASN A 252 -19.28 11.03 6.27
N THR A 253 -19.14 11.32 4.97
CA THR A 253 -20.00 10.78 3.92
C THR A 253 -19.88 9.26 3.85
N LEU A 254 -18.65 8.73 3.69
CA LEU A 254 -18.40 7.29 3.64
C LEU A 254 -18.90 6.58 4.90
N ARG A 255 -18.54 7.12 6.08
CA ARG A 255 -18.95 6.58 7.38
C ARG A 255 -20.47 6.54 7.56
N GLY A 256 -21.21 7.43 6.91
CA GLY A 256 -22.67 7.46 6.95
C GLY A 256 -23.33 6.27 6.25
N GLU A 257 -22.64 5.58 5.35
CA GLU A 257 -23.21 4.55 4.48
C GLU A 257 -23.46 3.20 5.19
N PHE A 258 -22.79 2.93 6.30
CA PHE A 258 -22.84 1.64 7.00
C PHE A 258 -23.00 1.79 8.52
N ALA A 259 -23.30 0.69 9.21
CA ALA A 259 -23.57 0.68 10.65
C ALA A 259 -22.35 0.41 11.54
N PHE A 260 -21.30 -0.19 10.98
CA PHE A 260 -20.10 -0.57 11.73
C PHE A 260 -19.22 0.65 12.09
N PRO A 261 -18.47 0.61 13.21
CA PRO A 261 -17.67 1.73 13.71
C PRO A 261 -16.50 2.13 12.80
N SER A 262 -15.91 3.29 13.08
CA SER A 262 -14.69 3.77 12.41
C SER A 262 -13.65 4.27 13.40
N LEU A 263 -12.40 4.35 12.96
CA LEU A 263 -11.40 5.19 13.63
C LEU A 263 -11.88 6.66 13.68
N PRO A 264 -11.44 7.46 14.66
CA PRO A 264 -11.63 8.90 14.65
C PRO A 264 -10.98 9.59 13.45
N TYR A 265 -11.45 10.79 13.12
CA TYR A 265 -10.82 11.68 12.15
C TYR A 265 -10.20 12.89 12.87
N PRO A 266 -8.94 13.28 12.59
CA PRO A 266 -7.94 12.51 11.85
C PRO A 266 -7.41 11.33 12.68
N SER A 267 -6.79 10.35 12.02
CA SER A 267 -6.21 9.16 12.67
C SER A 267 -4.87 8.74 12.05
N ASP A 268 -4.12 9.67 11.46
CA ASP A 268 -2.95 9.37 10.65
C ASP A 268 -1.89 8.55 11.41
N ASN A 269 -1.62 8.87 12.67
CA ASN A 269 -0.70 8.10 13.52
C ASN A 269 -1.12 6.63 13.73
N LEU A 270 -2.42 6.34 13.74
CA LEU A 270 -2.96 4.97 13.85
C LEU A 270 -2.91 4.27 12.50
N LYS A 271 -3.33 4.98 11.43
CA LYS A 271 -3.30 4.48 10.05
C LYS A 271 -1.88 4.07 9.63
N GLU A 272 -0.87 4.87 9.98
CA GLU A 272 0.52 4.57 9.69
C GLU A 272 0.96 3.24 10.32
N LYS A 273 0.66 3.01 11.61
CA LYS A 273 0.97 1.73 12.28
C LYS A 273 0.29 0.55 11.59
N ILE A 274 -0.97 0.73 11.18
CA ILE A 274 -1.74 -0.28 10.46
C ILE A 274 -1.10 -0.58 9.10
N PHE A 275 -0.66 0.44 8.35
CA PHE A 275 -0.03 0.23 7.04
C PHE A 275 1.34 -0.41 7.13
N GLU A 276 2.13 -0.04 8.15
CA GLU A 276 3.41 -0.68 8.46
C GLU A 276 3.22 -2.17 8.78
N GLN A 277 2.19 -2.50 9.55
CA GLN A 277 1.97 -3.87 10.05
C GLN A 277 1.30 -4.79 9.01
N TYR A 278 0.35 -4.28 8.21
CA TYR A 278 -0.48 -5.10 7.31
C TYR A 278 -0.16 -4.93 5.84
N LEU A 279 0.84 -4.09 5.51
CA LEU A 279 1.35 -3.84 4.16
C LEU A 279 0.19 -3.66 3.18
N LEU A 280 -0.59 -2.61 3.38
CA LEU A 280 -1.72 -2.30 2.51
C LEU A 280 -1.22 -2.22 1.06
N THR A 281 -1.87 -2.87 0.11
CA THR A 281 -1.30 -3.03 -1.26
C THR A 281 -2.30 -2.70 -2.34
N ALA A 282 -3.59 -2.57 -1.99
CA ALA A 282 -4.65 -2.13 -2.88
C ALA A 282 -5.85 -1.64 -2.05
N LEU A 283 -6.76 -0.91 -2.69
CA LEU A 283 -8.07 -0.56 -2.15
C LEU A 283 -9.20 -1.18 -2.99
N PRO A 284 -10.33 -1.56 -2.36
CA PRO A 284 -10.52 -1.70 -0.92
C PRO A 284 -9.62 -2.81 -0.36
N ALA A 285 -9.30 -2.75 0.94
CA ALA A 285 -8.70 -3.87 1.65
C ALA A 285 -9.56 -4.25 2.85
N LEU A 286 -9.67 -5.55 3.10
CA LEU A 286 -10.41 -6.10 4.24
C LEU A 286 -9.60 -7.24 4.83
N TYR A 287 -9.31 -7.13 6.13
CA TYR A 287 -8.62 -8.15 6.90
C TYR A 287 -9.59 -8.68 7.94
N TRP A 288 -9.60 -9.99 8.16
CA TRP A 288 -10.42 -10.61 9.19
C TRP A 288 -9.53 -11.22 10.27
N PHE A 289 -9.92 -11.03 11.51
CA PHE A 289 -9.24 -11.51 12.71
C PHE A 289 -10.21 -12.29 13.58
N ASN A 290 -9.70 -13.27 14.32
CA ASN A 290 -10.46 -13.87 15.41
C ASN A 290 -10.44 -12.96 16.66
N GLY A 291 -11.25 -13.27 17.66
CA GLY A 291 -11.36 -12.48 18.90
C GLY A 291 -10.05 -12.36 19.70
N LYS A 292 -9.03 -13.18 19.41
CA LYS A 292 -7.69 -13.10 20.02
C LYS A 292 -6.72 -12.20 19.24
N GLY A 293 -7.17 -11.64 18.12
CA GLY A 293 -6.35 -10.83 17.23
C GLY A 293 -5.56 -11.63 16.20
N GLU A 294 -5.75 -12.95 16.09
CA GLU A 294 -5.06 -13.76 15.09
C GLU A 294 -5.69 -13.55 13.71
N VAL A 295 -4.87 -13.40 12.67
CA VAL A 295 -5.39 -13.15 11.31
C VAL A 295 -6.04 -14.41 10.75
N ILE A 296 -7.34 -14.33 10.44
CA ILE A 296 -8.10 -15.34 9.69
C ILE A 296 -7.73 -15.25 8.20
N THR A 297 -7.80 -14.04 7.63
CA THR A 297 -7.42 -13.81 6.23
C THR A 297 -6.95 -12.38 6.00
N HIS A 298 -6.00 -12.24 5.07
CA HIS A 298 -5.53 -10.95 4.54
C HIS A 298 -6.28 -10.54 3.27
N ASP A 299 -7.14 -11.42 2.73
CA ASP A 299 -7.96 -11.21 1.54
C ASP A 299 -9.44 -11.39 1.88
N GLY A 300 -9.93 -10.53 2.77
CA GLY A 300 -11.30 -10.55 3.23
C GLY A 300 -12.30 -10.06 2.18
N VAL A 301 -11.85 -9.25 1.21
CA VAL A 301 -12.69 -8.75 0.10
C VAL A 301 -13.20 -9.94 -0.71
N LYS A 302 -12.28 -10.80 -1.17
CA LYS A 302 -12.62 -12.00 -1.92
C LYS A 302 -13.53 -12.94 -1.13
N LEU A 303 -13.29 -13.09 0.17
CA LEU A 303 -14.09 -13.97 1.02
C LEU A 303 -15.55 -13.47 1.14
N VAL A 304 -15.75 -12.15 1.20
CA VAL A 304 -17.09 -11.53 1.15
C VAL A 304 -17.74 -11.68 -0.23
N GLU A 305 -16.98 -11.50 -1.31
CA GLU A 305 -17.47 -11.68 -2.69
C GLU A 305 -17.87 -13.14 -2.96
N ASP A 306 -17.02 -14.10 -2.59
CA ASP A 306 -17.24 -15.54 -2.72
C ASP A 306 -18.46 -16.01 -1.91
N ALA A 307 -18.86 -15.27 -0.86
CA ALA A 307 -20.07 -15.56 -0.10
C ALA A 307 -21.36 -15.22 -0.88
N GLU A 308 -21.29 -14.42 -1.94
CA GLU A 308 -22.42 -14.08 -2.82
C GLU A 308 -23.66 -13.54 -2.06
N GLY A 309 -23.43 -12.83 -0.95
CA GLY A 309 -24.48 -12.28 -0.09
C GLY A 309 -25.08 -13.27 0.92
N ASP A 310 -24.57 -14.50 1.01
CA ASP A 310 -24.96 -15.48 2.03
C ASP A 310 -24.14 -15.27 3.31
N ALA A 311 -24.80 -14.73 4.34
CA ALA A 311 -24.19 -14.44 5.63
C ALA A 311 -23.71 -15.71 6.38
N GLU A 312 -24.42 -16.84 6.25
CA GLU A 312 -24.01 -18.09 6.92
C GLU A 312 -22.80 -18.70 6.23
N LYS A 313 -22.74 -18.65 4.90
CA LYS A 313 -21.57 -19.07 4.13
C LYS A 313 -20.34 -18.24 4.50
N LEU A 314 -20.51 -16.92 4.63
CA LEU A 314 -19.46 -16.02 5.09
C LEU A 314 -19.01 -16.38 6.51
N TRP A 315 -19.95 -16.54 7.45
CA TRP A 315 -19.63 -16.89 8.84
C TRP A 315 -18.88 -18.21 8.97
N GLN A 316 -19.31 -19.24 8.25
CA GLN A 316 -18.64 -20.54 8.22
C GLN A 316 -17.20 -20.41 7.71
N SER A 317 -16.98 -19.58 6.69
CA SER A 317 -15.64 -19.34 6.14
C SER A 317 -14.74 -18.58 7.12
N LEU A 318 -15.32 -17.69 7.94
CA LEU A 318 -14.59 -16.93 8.96
C LEU A 318 -14.27 -17.72 10.23
N THR A 319 -15.01 -18.80 10.50
CA THR A 319 -14.88 -19.59 11.74
C THR A 319 -14.37 -21.01 11.52
N ALA A 320 -14.14 -21.42 10.28
CA ALA A 320 -13.49 -22.68 9.94
C ALA A 320 -12.01 -22.65 10.34
N ASN A 321 -11.71 -23.18 11.53
CA ASN A 321 -10.34 -23.40 12.02
C ASN A 321 -9.59 -24.44 11.17
#